data_AF-R4G568-F1
#
_entry.id   AF-R4G568-F1
#
_cell.length_a   1.000
_cell.length_b   1.000
_cell.length_c   1.000
_cell.angle_alpha   90.00
_cell.angle_beta   90.00
_cell.angle_gamma   90.00
#
_symmetry.space_group_name_H-M   'P 1'
#
loop_
_entity.id
_entity.type
_entity.pdbx_description
1 polymer ?
#
loop_
_entity_poly.entity_id
_entity_poly.type
_entity_poly.pdbx_seq_one_letter_code
_entity_poly.pdbx_strand_id
1 'polypeptide(L)'
;MMIIIVATLLGLLGHTFAAAGASATTTMPKECLELKGVTLKPGFLTLIKFFTGDWYLTHARDPKNPELCQKYQATSDLQLKFNGNSGSDVTCQGAKVIGKEGFYSFQCTTSGVTFTSFMAVVETDYTNYALLYRCGLYGSSAVEDNFLVFNRQSSGGIPGGLTTKLSQLDLTPTSFTKLGCT
;
A
#
# COMPACT_ATOMS: atom_id res chain seq x y z
N MET A 1 -42.49 44.40 -32.30
CA MET A 1 -41.60 44.67 -31.15
C MET A 1 -41.54 43.40 -30.33
N MET A 2 -40.39 42.73 -30.37
CA MET A 2 -40.17 41.35 -29.90
C MET A 2 -39.67 41.38 -28.45
N ILE A 3 -40.32 40.66 -27.54
CA ILE A 3 -39.86 40.47 -26.16
C ILE A 3 -39.13 39.13 -26.10
N ILE A 4 -37.82 39.17 -25.93
CA ILE A 4 -36.99 37.98 -25.66
C ILE A 4 -36.75 37.96 -24.15
N ILE A 5 -37.32 36.96 -23.46
CA ILE A 5 -37.00 36.68 -22.06
C ILE A 5 -35.78 35.76 -22.05
N VAL A 6 -34.60 36.31 -21.83
CA VAL A 6 -33.38 35.55 -21.57
C VAL A 6 -33.37 35.17 -20.10
N ALA A 7 -33.70 33.92 -19.80
CA ALA A 7 -33.49 33.34 -18.47
C ALA A 7 -32.01 32.94 -18.33
N THR A 8 -31.21 33.82 -17.72
CA THR A 8 -29.86 33.50 -17.26
C THR A 8 -29.96 32.61 -16.04
N LEU A 9 -29.83 31.30 -16.24
CA LEU A 9 -29.62 30.37 -15.13
C LEU A 9 -28.18 30.55 -14.63
N LEU A 10 -28.01 31.41 -13.62
CA LEU A 10 -26.82 31.43 -12.77
C LEU A 10 -26.74 30.07 -12.05
N GLY A 11 -26.03 29.13 -12.64
CA GLY A 11 -25.63 27.88 -12.00
C GLY A 11 -24.73 28.19 -10.81
N LEU A 12 -25.26 27.92 -9.63
CA LEU A 12 -24.64 28.16 -8.34
C LEU A 12 -23.22 27.60 -8.27
N LEU A 13 -22.37 28.41 -7.64
CA LEU A 13 -21.06 28.07 -7.10
C LEU A 13 -21.06 26.68 -6.47
N GLY A 14 -20.46 25.71 -7.16
CA GLY A 14 -19.94 24.53 -6.53
C GLY A 14 -18.79 24.95 -5.62
N HIS A 15 -19.10 25.19 -4.35
CA HIS A 15 -18.09 25.24 -3.30
C HIS A 15 -17.46 23.86 -3.19
N THR A 16 -16.40 23.63 -3.96
CA THR A 16 -15.45 22.57 -3.64
C THR A 16 -14.73 23.00 -2.38
N PHE A 17 -15.25 22.53 -1.24
CA PHE A 17 -14.43 22.40 -0.04
C PHE A 17 -13.41 21.30 -0.34
N ALA A 18 -12.37 21.63 -1.10
CA ALA A 18 -11.16 20.85 -1.07
C ALA A 18 -10.53 21.14 0.28
N ALA A 19 -10.93 20.39 1.30
CA ALA A 19 -10.04 20.14 2.41
C ALA A 19 -8.72 19.71 1.76
N ALA A 20 -7.66 20.50 1.98
CA ALA A 20 -6.32 20.16 1.55
C ALA A 20 -5.84 18.96 2.39
N GLY A 21 -6.47 17.81 2.20
CA GLY A 21 -5.93 16.53 2.59
C GLY A 21 -4.73 16.28 1.69
N ALA A 22 -3.61 15.88 2.29
CA ALA A 22 -2.43 15.46 1.56
C ALA A 22 -2.85 14.47 0.46
N SER A 23 -2.66 14.85 -0.79
CA SER A 23 -2.95 14.00 -1.94
C SER A 23 -1.81 13.00 -2.12
N ALA A 24 -2.14 11.72 -2.37
CA ALA A 24 -1.13 10.71 -2.66
C ALA A 24 -0.25 11.15 -3.83
N THR A 25 1.07 11.21 -3.63
CA THR A 25 2.00 11.57 -4.71
C THR A 25 2.04 10.44 -5.73
N THR A 26 1.98 10.80 -7.01
CA THR A 26 1.91 9.84 -8.12
C THR A 26 3.26 9.47 -8.70
N THR A 27 4.35 9.99 -8.13
CA THR A 27 5.73 9.76 -8.58
C THR A 27 6.51 9.00 -7.52
N MET A 28 6.94 7.79 -7.86
CA MET A 28 7.78 6.95 -7.00
C MET A 28 9.24 7.46 -6.99
N PRO A 29 9.93 7.49 -5.84
CA PRO A 29 11.35 7.79 -5.76
C PRO A 29 12.20 6.90 -6.67
N LYS A 30 13.31 7.44 -7.20
CA LYS A 30 14.17 6.72 -8.17
C LYS A 30 14.95 5.57 -7.52
N GLU A 31 15.15 5.66 -6.22
CA GLU A 31 15.85 4.69 -5.38
C GLU A 31 14.98 3.45 -5.12
N CYS A 32 13.66 3.55 -5.30
CA CYS A 32 12.77 2.40 -5.22
C CYS A 32 13.01 1.43 -6.38
N LEU A 33 13.00 0.14 -6.09
CA LEU A 33 13.08 -0.91 -7.11
C LEU A 33 11.85 -0.84 -8.02
N GLU A 34 12.11 -0.74 -9.32
CA GLU A 34 11.03 -0.78 -10.32
C GLU A 34 10.53 -2.22 -10.59
N LEU A 35 11.20 -3.24 -10.03
CA LEU A 35 10.89 -4.66 -10.20
C LEU A 35 10.80 -5.09 -11.68
N LYS A 36 11.67 -4.54 -12.53
CA LYS A 36 11.74 -4.88 -13.97
C LYS A 36 11.99 -6.37 -14.15
N GLY A 37 11.26 -6.99 -15.08
CA GLY A 37 11.36 -8.42 -15.35
C GLY A 37 10.61 -9.31 -14.37
N VAL A 38 10.02 -8.74 -13.30
CA VAL A 38 9.15 -9.45 -12.39
C VAL A 38 7.70 -9.19 -12.78
N THR A 39 6.95 -10.24 -13.11
CA THR A 39 5.51 -10.12 -13.30
C THR A 39 4.86 -9.85 -11.94
N LEU A 40 4.40 -8.60 -11.75
CA LEU A 40 3.57 -8.19 -10.63
C LEU A 40 2.14 -8.71 -10.83
N LYS A 41 1.30 -8.61 -9.79
CA LYS A 41 -0.15 -8.83 -9.89
C LYS A 41 -0.87 -7.48 -9.97
N PRO A 42 -0.93 -6.80 -11.14
CA PRO A 42 -1.70 -5.58 -11.27
C PRO A 42 -3.20 -5.86 -11.47
N GLY A 43 -3.97 -4.78 -11.61
CA GLY A 43 -5.31 -4.83 -12.19
C GLY A 43 -6.45 -5.01 -11.18
N PHE A 44 -7.64 -5.23 -11.72
CA PHE A 44 -8.90 -5.24 -10.97
C PHE A 44 -8.91 -6.25 -9.83
N LEU A 45 -8.41 -7.47 -10.06
CA LEU A 45 -8.36 -8.51 -9.01
C LEU A 45 -7.56 -8.08 -7.78
N THR A 46 -6.45 -7.38 -7.96
CA THR A 46 -5.67 -6.84 -6.84
C THR A 46 -6.45 -5.78 -6.08
N LEU A 47 -7.17 -4.89 -6.80
CA LEU A 47 -8.03 -3.89 -6.17
C LEU A 47 -9.14 -4.51 -5.32
N ILE A 48 -9.86 -5.51 -5.86
CA ILE A 48 -11.04 -6.06 -5.19
C ILE A 48 -10.76 -7.21 -4.22
N LYS A 49 -9.63 -7.93 -4.37
CA LYS A 49 -9.33 -9.11 -3.55
C LYS A 49 -8.20 -8.87 -2.56
N PHE A 50 -7.11 -8.22 -2.97
CA PHE A 50 -6.02 -7.93 -2.04
C PHE A 50 -6.42 -6.81 -1.08
N PHE A 51 -6.96 -5.69 -1.59
CA PHE A 51 -7.42 -4.58 -0.74
C PHE A 51 -8.81 -4.85 -0.16
N THR A 52 -9.02 -6.00 0.44
CA THR A 52 -10.25 -6.33 1.17
C THR A 52 -9.93 -7.30 2.29
N GLY A 53 -10.48 -7.01 3.48
CA GLY A 53 -10.32 -7.83 4.68
C GLY A 53 -9.00 -7.56 5.40
N ASP A 54 -8.71 -8.44 6.37
CA ASP A 54 -7.53 -8.32 7.22
C ASP A 54 -6.32 -9.06 6.60
N TRP A 55 -5.15 -8.48 6.81
CA TRP A 55 -3.84 -9.04 6.49
C TRP A 55 -2.90 -8.84 7.68
N TYR A 56 -2.21 -9.89 8.10
CA TYR A 56 -1.20 -9.85 9.15
C TYR A 56 0.16 -9.78 8.50
N LEU A 57 0.96 -8.76 8.86
CA LEU A 57 2.36 -8.71 8.46
C LEU A 57 3.16 -9.69 9.33
N THR A 58 3.46 -10.86 8.76
CA THR A 58 4.05 -11.98 9.52
C THR A 58 5.56 -12.08 9.37
N HIS A 59 6.11 -11.66 8.23
CA HIS A 59 7.55 -11.66 7.99
C HIS A 59 7.97 -10.42 7.20
N ALA A 60 9.20 -9.97 7.43
CA ALA A 60 9.82 -8.88 6.66
C ALA A 60 11.29 -9.21 6.40
N ARG A 61 11.85 -8.70 5.29
CA ARG A 61 13.28 -8.84 4.98
C ARG A 61 14.12 -8.09 6.02
N ASP A 62 13.80 -6.80 6.23
CA ASP A 62 14.55 -5.91 7.13
C ASP A 62 13.63 -5.28 8.21
N PRO A 63 13.16 -6.03 9.23
CA PRO A 63 12.27 -5.44 10.23
C PRO A 63 13.00 -4.49 11.17
N LYS A 64 12.36 -3.34 11.47
CA LYS A 64 12.80 -2.43 12.54
C LYS A 64 12.30 -2.87 13.92
N ASN A 65 11.10 -3.45 13.99
CA ASN A 65 10.45 -3.90 15.22
C ASN A 65 9.99 -5.36 15.07
N PRO A 66 10.88 -6.35 15.18
CA PRO A 66 10.53 -7.76 14.94
C PRO A 66 9.49 -8.30 15.93
N GLU A 67 9.39 -7.73 17.13
CA GLU A 67 8.41 -8.12 18.15
C GLU A 67 6.96 -7.72 17.81
N LEU A 68 6.74 -6.84 16.81
CA LEU A 68 5.42 -6.27 16.53
C LEU A 68 4.62 -7.11 15.53
N CYS A 69 3.39 -7.46 15.88
CA CYS A 69 2.40 -7.94 14.91
C CYS A 69 1.55 -6.78 14.39
N GLN A 70 1.64 -6.49 13.10
CA GLN A 70 0.80 -5.46 12.47
C GLN A 70 -0.37 -6.09 11.72
N LYS A 71 -1.60 -5.72 12.10
CA LYS A 71 -2.81 -6.10 11.37
C LYS A 71 -3.23 -4.95 10.44
N TYR A 72 -3.14 -5.20 9.14
CA TYR A 72 -3.60 -4.31 8.09
C TYR A 72 -5.04 -4.63 7.71
N GLN A 73 -5.92 -3.67 7.93
CA GLN A 73 -7.31 -3.72 7.55
C GLN A 73 -7.46 -3.00 6.22
N ALA A 74 -7.73 -3.74 5.15
CA ALA A 74 -7.84 -3.20 3.80
C ALA A 74 -9.31 -3.12 3.35
N THR A 75 -9.64 -2.06 2.61
CA THR A 75 -10.97 -1.85 2.03
C THR A 75 -10.88 -1.59 0.51
N SER A 76 -12.01 -1.80 -0.19
CA SER A 76 -12.12 -1.74 -1.66
C SER A 76 -11.70 -0.41 -2.29
N ASP A 77 -11.59 0.65 -1.49
CA ASP A 77 -11.26 2.01 -1.95
C ASP A 77 -9.78 2.36 -1.73
N LEU A 78 -8.91 1.33 -1.69
CA LEU A 78 -7.48 1.46 -1.40
C LEU A 78 -7.20 2.13 -0.04
N GLN A 79 -8.09 1.97 0.95
CA GLN A 79 -7.81 2.42 2.30
C GLN A 79 -7.16 1.30 3.09
N LEU A 80 -6.15 1.67 3.87
CA LEU A 80 -5.46 0.77 4.80
C LEU A 80 -5.47 1.38 6.20
N LYS A 81 -5.81 0.58 7.20
CA LYS A 81 -5.61 0.92 8.61
C LYS A 81 -4.75 -0.14 9.29
N PHE A 82 -3.78 0.26 10.09
CA PHE A 82 -2.96 -0.69 10.86
C PHE A 82 -2.37 -0.06 12.11
N ASN A 83 -1.95 -0.88 13.08
CA ASN A 83 -1.22 -0.42 14.26
C ASN A 83 0.23 -0.07 13.90
N GLY A 84 0.62 1.18 14.13
CA GLY A 84 1.96 1.69 13.88
C GLY A 84 2.98 1.21 14.92
N ASN A 85 4.24 1.59 14.71
CA ASN A 85 5.36 1.18 15.56
C ASN A 85 5.24 1.63 17.03
N SER A 86 4.58 2.77 17.28
CA SER A 86 4.34 3.31 18.63
C SER A 86 3.06 2.78 19.27
N GLY A 87 2.35 1.85 18.61
CA GLY A 87 0.99 1.44 18.99
C GLY A 87 -0.11 2.38 18.51
N SER A 88 0.21 3.59 18.02
CA SER A 88 -0.76 4.51 17.42
C SER A 88 -1.30 3.96 16.11
N ASP A 89 -2.59 4.14 15.85
CA ASP A 89 -3.19 3.79 14.56
C ASP A 89 -2.57 4.62 13.43
N VAL A 90 -2.35 3.95 12.29
CA VAL A 90 -1.97 4.54 11.01
C VAL A 90 -3.13 4.35 10.06
N THR A 91 -3.56 5.43 9.41
CA THR A 91 -4.58 5.40 8.35
C THR A 91 -3.98 5.89 7.05
N CYS A 92 -4.20 5.16 5.96
CA CYS A 92 -3.67 5.48 4.65
C CYS A 92 -4.74 5.49 3.57
N GLN A 93 -4.62 6.43 2.63
CA GLN A 93 -5.38 6.45 1.39
C GLN A 93 -4.46 6.16 0.21
N GLY A 94 -4.80 5.13 -0.56
CA GLY A 94 -4.05 4.69 -1.72
C GLY A 94 -4.51 5.34 -3.03
N ALA A 95 -3.58 5.44 -3.98
CA ALA A 95 -3.80 5.80 -5.37
C ALA A 95 -2.85 5.00 -6.28
N LYS A 96 -3.22 4.80 -7.56
CA LYS A 96 -2.32 4.17 -8.54
C LYS A 96 -1.16 5.11 -8.88
N VAL A 97 0.04 4.55 -9.08
CA VAL A 97 1.21 5.30 -9.54
C VAL A 97 1.17 5.41 -11.06
N ILE A 98 1.28 6.64 -11.59
CA ILE A 98 1.18 6.88 -13.04
C ILE A 98 2.44 6.32 -13.71
N GLY A 99 2.27 5.53 -14.78
CA GLY A 99 3.38 4.95 -15.54
C GLY A 99 4.12 3.81 -14.84
N LYS A 100 3.67 3.36 -13.67
CA LYS A 100 4.23 2.22 -12.92
C LYS A 100 3.12 1.22 -12.61
N GLU A 101 2.76 0.40 -13.59
CA GLU A 101 1.72 -0.60 -13.42
C GLU A 101 2.04 -1.55 -12.26
N GLY A 102 1.04 -1.84 -11.42
CA GLY A 102 1.18 -2.68 -10.23
C GLY A 102 1.66 -1.96 -8.96
N PHE A 103 2.10 -0.70 -9.07
CA PHE A 103 2.46 0.14 -7.93
C PHE A 103 1.32 1.06 -7.48
N TYR A 104 1.23 1.23 -6.16
CA TYR A 104 0.29 2.10 -5.48
C TYR A 104 1.03 3.02 -4.52
N SER A 105 0.62 4.27 -4.45
CA SER A 105 1.09 5.26 -3.48
C SER A 105 0.06 5.38 -2.36
N PHE A 106 0.50 5.27 -1.11
CA PHE A 106 -0.31 5.39 0.08
C PHE A 106 0.11 6.62 0.86
N GLN A 107 -0.79 7.59 0.93
CA GLN A 107 -0.64 8.72 1.83
C GLN A 107 -1.16 8.32 3.21
N CYS A 108 -0.25 8.21 4.17
CA CYS A 108 -0.53 7.75 5.51
C CYS A 108 -0.46 8.89 6.52
N THR A 109 -1.25 8.77 7.59
CA THR A 109 -1.25 9.68 8.74
C THR A 109 -1.24 8.87 10.03
N THR A 110 -0.44 9.29 11.00
CA THR A 110 -0.48 8.77 12.37
C THR A 110 -0.08 9.86 13.36
N SER A 111 -0.86 10.03 14.42
CA SER A 111 -0.57 11.02 15.49
C SER A 111 -0.25 12.44 14.96
N GLY A 112 -0.92 12.87 13.88
CA GLY A 112 -0.70 14.17 13.24
C GLY A 112 0.49 14.24 12.27
N VAL A 113 1.29 13.18 12.15
CA VAL A 113 2.42 13.08 11.21
C VAL A 113 1.97 12.37 9.94
N THR A 114 2.35 12.93 8.78
CA THR A 114 2.04 12.37 7.47
C THR A 114 3.29 11.81 6.79
N PHE A 115 3.15 10.70 6.08
CA PHE A 115 4.22 10.11 5.26
C PHE A 115 3.62 9.40 4.04
N THR A 116 4.45 9.18 3.01
CA THR A 116 4.03 8.46 1.80
C THR A 116 4.79 7.14 1.68
N SER A 117 4.06 6.07 1.39
CA SER A 117 4.64 4.74 1.12
C SER A 117 4.17 4.23 -0.23
N PHE A 118 5.10 3.69 -1.02
CA PHE A 118 4.83 3.03 -2.29
C PHE A 118 4.82 1.53 -2.07
N MET A 119 3.81 0.83 -2.60
CA MET A 119 3.68 -0.62 -2.46
C MET A 119 3.33 -1.27 -3.79
N ALA A 120 3.85 -2.46 -4.02
CA ALA A 120 3.45 -3.34 -5.10
C ALA A 120 3.14 -4.73 -4.57
N VAL A 121 2.04 -5.32 -5.03
CA VAL A 121 1.71 -6.72 -4.78
C VAL A 121 2.47 -7.58 -5.79
N VAL A 122 3.53 -8.23 -5.31
CA VAL A 122 4.45 -8.99 -6.15
C VAL A 122 3.88 -10.36 -6.49
N GLU A 123 3.31 -11.04 -5.50
CA GLU A 123 2.65 -12.34 -5.67
C GLU A 123 1.61 -12.54 -4.58
N THR A 124 0.45 -13.11 -4.91
CA THR A 124 -0.60 -13.39 -3.94
C THR A 124 -1.58 -14.41 -4.50
N ASP A 125 -2.09 -15.28 -3.62
CA ASP A 125 -3.25 -16.12 -3.91
C ASP A 125 -4.57 -15.50 -3.44
N TYR A 126 -4.49 -14.28 -2.87
CA TYR A 126 -5.57 -13.48 -2.27
C TYR A 126 -6.20 -14.06 -0.99
N THR A 127 -6.21 -15.38 -0.84
CA THR A 127 -6.94 -16.09 0.22
C THR A 127 -6.07 -16.53 1.38
N ASN A 128 -4.75 -16.62 1.20
CA ASN A 128 -3.85 -17.07 2.26
C ASN A 128 -2.68 -16.13 2.45
N TYR A 129 -2.01 -15.70 1.37
CA TYR A 129 -0.76 -14.94 1.47
C TYR A 129 -0.62 -13.83 0.42
N ALA A 130 0.26 -12.89 0.71
CA ALA A 130 0.76 -11.93 -0.27
C ALA A 130 2.22 -11.57 0.02
N LEU A 131 3.05 -11.57 -1.03
CA LEU A 131 4.37 -10.95 -1.04
C LEU A 131 4.25 -9.54 -1.58
N LEU A 132 4.64 -8.56 -0.78
CA LEU A 132 4.65 -7.15 -1.15
C LEU A 132 6.07 -6.63 -1.21
N TYR A 133 6.31 -5.72 -2.13
CA TYR A 133 7.43 -4.79 -2.07
C TYR A 133 6.91 -3.46 -1.53
N ARG A 134 7.63 -2.85 -0.60
CA ARG A 134 7.32 -1.52 -0.04
C ARG A 134 8.55 -0.64 -0.11
N CYS A 135 8.38 0.62 -0.49
CA CYS A 135 9.43 1.63 -0.53
C CYS A 135 8.90 3.00 -0.11
N GLY A 136 9.70 3.86 0.52
CA GLY A 136 9.25 5.21 0.86
C GLY A 136 10.22 6.02 1.69
N LEU A 137 9.84 7.27 1.96
CA LEU A 137 10.52 8.19 2.85
C LEU A 137 9.73 8.29 4.15
N TYR A 138 10.34 7.86 5.26
CA TYR A 138 9.67 7.75 6.56
C TYR A 138 10.31 8.70 7.59
N GLY A 139 10.32 10.00 7.28
CA GLY A 139 10.96 11.02 8.13
C GLY A 139 12.50 11.09 8.01
N SER A 140 13.10 10.24 7.18
CA SER A 140 14.52 10.25 6.78
C SER A 140 14.70 10.95 5.43
N SER A 141 15.93 11.41 5.15
CA SER A 141 16.33 11.82 3.79
C SER A 141 16.64 10.62 2.88
N ALA A 142 16.91 9.45 3.46
CA ALA A 142 17.15 8.22 2.73
C ALA A 142 15.84 7.47 2.47
N VAL A 143 15.67 7.01 1.23
CA VAL A 143 14.60 6.10 0.84
C VAL A 143 14.89 4.72 1.44
N GLU A 144 13.90 4.14 2.09
CA GLU A 144 13.98 2.79 2.64
C GLU A 144 13.00 1.87 1.90
N ASP A 145 13.42 0.63 1.69
CA ASP A 145 12.59 -0.40 1.09
C ASP A 145 12.58 -1.71 1.88
N ASN A 146 11.63 -2.58 1.54
CA ASN A 146 11.49 -3.88 2.17
C ASN A 146 10.63 -4.83 1.34
N PHE A 147 10.87 -6.13 1.49
CA PHE A 147 9.92 -7.16 1.09
C PHE A 147 9.17 -7.68 2.31
N LEU A 148 7.85 -7.82 2.16
CA LEU A 148 6.92 -8.07 3.24
C LEU A 148 6.07 -9.29 2.90
N VAL A 149 5.93 -10.22 3.86
CA VAL A 149 5.02 -11.36 3.74
C VAL A 149 3.81 -11.13 4.62
N PHE A 150 2.67 -10.95 3.96
CA PHE A 150 1.37 -10.87 4.58
C PHE A 150 0.68 -12.23 4.53
N ASN A 151 -0.01 -12.57 5.61
CA ASN A 151 -0.87 -13.75 5.69
C ASN A 151 -2.28 -13.34 6.14
N ARG A 152 -3.30 -14.08 5.73
CA ARG A 152 -4.67 -13.90 6.24
C ARG A 152 -4.82 -14.35 7.69
N GLN A 153 -3.93 -15.22 8.17
CA GLN A 153 -3.86 -15.68 9.56
C GLN A 153 -2.57 -15.18 10.20
N SER A 154 -2.65 -14.77 11.47
CA SER A 154 -1.50 -14.27 12.24
C SER A 154 -0.41 -15.33 12.46
N SER A 155 -0.79 -16.60 12.54
CA SER A 155 0.13 -17.75 12.66
C SER A 155 0.86 -18.11 11.35
N GLY A 156 0.55 -17.44 10.24
CA GLY A 156 1.00 -17.81 8.90
C GLY A 156 2.52 -17.77 8.75
N GLY A 157 3.08 -18.85 8.19
CA GLY A 157 4.49 -18.95 7.80
C GLY A 157 4.80 -18.31 6.44
N ILE A 158 5.99 -18.57 5.92
CA ILE A 158 6.33 -18.26 4.52
C ILE A 158 5.76 -19.39 3.63
N PRO A 159 4.79 -19.11 2.75
CA PRO A 159 4.16 -20.13 1.93
C PRO A 159 5.11 -20.72 0.88
N GLY A 160 5.03 -22.03 0.65
CA GLY A 160 5.79 -22.71 -0.40
C GLY A 160 5.50 -22.15 -1.81
N GLY A 161 4.29 -21.61 -2.04
CA GLY A 161 3.90 -20.95 -3.28
C GLY A 161 4.71 -19.68 -3.63
N LEU A 162 5.48 -19.14 -2.69
CA LEU A 162 6.38 -18.01 -2.93
C LEU A 162 7.76 -18.43 -3.44
N THR A 163 8.17 -19.71 -3.31
CA THR A 163 9.56 -20.15 -3.56
C THR A 163 10.10 -19.69 -4.91
N THR A 164 9.38 -19.97 -6.01
CA THR A 164 9.79 -19.56 -7.36
C THR A 164 9.89 -18.05 -7.50
N LYS A 165 8.93 -17.29 -6.93
CA LYS A 165 8.92 -15.83 -7.02
C LYS A 165 10.06 -15.22 -6.20
N LEU A 166 10.35 -15.76 -5.02
CA LEU A 166 11.48 -15.32 -4.20
C LEU A 166 12.80 -15.53 -4.95
N SER A 167 12.99 -16.69 -5.59
CA SER A 167 14.19 -16.95 -6.37
C SER A 167 14.35 -16.00 -7.57
N GLN A 168 13.25 -15.59 -8.23
CA GLN A 168 13.29 -14.56 -9.29
C GLN A 168 13.72 -13.17 -8.79
N LEU A 169 13.65 -12.94 -7.47
CA LEU A 169 14.01 -11.70 -6.80
C LEU A 169 15.37 -11.80 -6.08
N ASP A 170 16.12 -12.89 -6.28
CA ASP A 170 17.32 -13.22 -5.52
C ASP A 170 17.08 -13.27 -3.99
N LEU A 171 15.88 -13.70 -3.60
CA LEU A 171 15.45 -13.89 -2.21
C LEU A 171 15.23 -15.38 -1.91
N THR A 172 15.32 -15.71 -0.62
CA THR A 172 15.02 -17.04 -0.09
C THR A 172 14.10 -16.92 1.13
N PRO A 173 13.42 -17.99 1.57
CA PRO A 173 12.64 -17.94 2.81
C PRO A 173 13.47 -17.47 4.03
N THR A 174 14.76 -17.81 4.07
CA THR A 174 15.69 -17.39 5.14
C THR A 174 16.11 -15.93 5.05
N SER A 175 15.80 -15.23 3.95
CA SER A 175 15.99 -13.78 3.82
C SER A 175 14.99 -12.98 4.65
N PHE A 176 13.99 -13.64 5.24
CA PHE A 176 12.92 -12.99 6.00
C PHE A 176 13.00 -13.36 7.47
N THR A 177 12.76 -12.36 8.30
CA THR A 177 12.63 -12.50 9.75
C THR A 177 11.15 -12.60 10.11
N LYS A 178 10.80 -13.59 10.94
CA LYS A 178 9.44 -13.72 11.51
C LYS A 178 9.18 -12.57 12.49
N LEU A 179 8.00 -11.98 12.40
CA LEU A 179 7.55 -10.92 13.28
C LEU A 179 6.68 -11.47 14.42
N GLY A 180 6.27 -10.62 15.35
CA GLY A 180 5.54 -10.98 16.57
C GLY A 180 4.10 -11.48 16.38
N CYS A 181 3.69 -11.86 15.17
CA CYS A 181 2.41 -12.49 14.95
C CYS A 181 2.45 -13.97 15.37
N THR A 182 1.37 -14.42 16.01
CA THR A 182 1.20 -15.79 16.54
C THR A 182 -0.10 -16.41 16.10
#